data_AF-A0AAN8V0S1-F1
#
_entry.id   AF-A0AAN8V0S1-F1
#
_cell.length_a   1.000
_cell.length_b   1.000
_cell.length_c   1.000
_cell.angle_alpha   90.00
_cell.angle_beta   90.00
_cell.angle_gamma   90.00
#
_symmetry.space_group_name_H-M   'P 1'
#
loop_
_entity.id
_entity.type
_entity.pdbx_description
1 polymer ?
#
loop_
_entity_poly.entity_id
_entity_poly.type
_entity_poly.pdbx_seq_one_letter_code
_entity_poly.pdbx_strand_id
1 'polypeptide(L)'
;MAKAIATVSKSISSAVSSVLSMSISTSGETTLMNEVLATRAHESADIQFRPILQVIKDVYNLALPKADTTANGLIGEVDSSKKKTALVIFDGALSTHASLLHKISCEMSCKCAGIANIHATTLSIFKLLSSYSWESIGVLSVAALAANFGELWLVAQLYTTNQLAKAVSFLKQLPSGLTDQANHAKYEVLTTLIFTIISVVEYIILFKELRTQHITLEVPALTEALSKVPNAIYWTVRTAVACGIMISSLVGSTPDQQIPSATEASEISVVTNKIKDILSYLKNSYKLCVHYIDEYKKEMESYDKLVQIIESSLDQLTILSTLINFSKDTVALLCDGTTKKKVQIDDLKGKNIFFLVSDLDIQKEELEILCDIYEKENTADSSYEIVWFPIIDVSITWDAARLKQYEQLRLKMKWLSIENPLSIKAPVIRYVKEKWHFAKKTILTVLDTKGKVVEHNALHKVQVAGVFRLFSP
;
A
#
# COMPACT_ATOMS: atom_id res chain seq x y z
N MET A 1 -7.65 2.79 -18.14
CA MET A 1 -6.83 2.86 -16.92
C MET A 1 -7.65 3.34 -15.71
N ALA A 2 -8.11 4.60 -15.64
CA ALA A 2 -8.91 5.10 -14.50
C ALA A 2 -10.17 4.28 -14.18
N LYS A 3 -10.85 3.69 -15.19
CA LYS A 3 -12.05 2.84 -14.97
C LYS A 3 -11.76 1.41 -14.50
N ALA A 4 -10.70 0.76 -14.98
CA ALA A 4 -10.30 -0.56 -14.49
C ALA A 4 -9.73 -0.47 -13.07
N ILE A 5 -8.96 0.59 -12.81
CA ILE A 5 -8.51 1.01 -11.47
C ILE A 5 -9.71 1.36 -10.59
N ALA A 6 -10.74 2.04 -11.12
CA ALA A 6 -11.97 2.31 -10.39
C ALA A 6 -12.79 1.04 -10.08
N THR A 7 -12.72 -0.01 -10.90
CA THR A 7 -13.39 -1.29 -10.66
C THR A 7 -12.69 -2.09 -9.56
N VAL A 8 -11.36 -2.19 -9.61
CA VAL A 8 -10.55 -2.79 -8.53
C VAL A 8 -10.67 -1.94 -7.25
N SER A 9 -10.63 -0.62 -7.37
CA SER A 9 -10.93 0.32 -6.29
C SER A 9 -12.35 0.18 -5.77
N LYS A 10 -13.35 -0.16 -6.58
CA LYS A 10 -14.73 -0.40 -6.14
C LYS A 10 -14.86 -1.72 -5.41
N SER A 11 -14.21 -2.79 -5.86
CA SER A 11 -14.19 -4.07 -5.14
C SER A 11 -13.39 -3.98 -3.84
N ILE A 12 -12.29 -3.23 -3.82
CA ILE A 12 -11.54 -2.94 -2.61
C ILE A 12 -12.33 -1.99 -1.70
N SER A 13 -12.94 -0.93 -2.24
CA SER A 13 -13.80 -0.02 -1.48
C SER A 13 -15.06 -0.71 -0.95
N SER A 14 -15.63 -1.71 -1.64
CA SER A 14 -16.74 -2.50 -1.13
C SER A 14 -16.28 -3.49 -0.05
N ALA A 15 -15.10 -4.10 -0.20
CA ALA A 15 -14.51 -4.95 0.82
C ALA A 15 -14.10 -4.14 2.07
N VAL A 16 -13.54 -2.95 1.88
CA VAL A 16 -13.19 -1.99 2.93
C VAL A 16 -14.46 -1.42 3.57
N SER A 17 -15.49 -1.08 2.80
CA SER A 17 -16.80 -0.64 3.31
C SER A 17 -17.54 -1.75 4.08
N SER A 18 -17.40 -3.01 3.66
CA SER A 18 -17.91 -4.19 4.37
C SER A 18 -17.20 -4.41 5.70
N VAL A 19 -15.89 -4.15 5.76
CA VAL A 19 -15.12 -4.13 7.01
C VAL A 19 -15.47 -2.90 7.86
N LEU A 20 -15.77 -1.75 7.24
CA LEU A 20 -16.13 -0.49 7.90
C LEU A 20 -17.55 -0.44 8.46
N SER A 21 -18.51 -1.22 7.93
CA SER A 21 -19.85 -1.30 8.55
C SER A 21 -19.83 -1.87 9.97
N MET A 22 -18.69 -2.40 10.42
CA MET A 22 -18.46 -2.81 11.82
C MET A 22 -17.89 -1.70 12.71
N SER A 23 -17.70 -0.46 12.22
CA SER A 23 -17.13 0.64 13.02
C SER A 23 -17.93 1.92 12.84
N ILE A 24 -19.12 1.95 13.44
CA ILE A 24 -19.95 3.15 13.59
C ILE A 24 -19.15 4.19 14.38
N SER A 25 -18.73 5.29 13.74
CA SER A 25 -18.35 6.50 14.45
C SER A 25 -19.57 7.01 15.21
N THR A 26 -19.52 6.92 16.54
CA THR A 26 -20.54 7.48 17.41
C THR A 26 -20.46 9.01 17.34
N SER A 27 -21.60 9.69 17.47
CA SER A 27 -21.70 11.17 17.40
C SER A 27 -20.73 11.88 18.34
N GLY A 28 -20.36 11.27 19.48
CA GLY A 28 -19.38 11.79 20.42
C GLY A 28 -17.94 11.87 19.89
N GLU A 29 -17.51 10.96 19.00
CA GLU A 29 -16.14 10.99 18.45
C GLU A 29 -15.91 12.19 17.52
N THR A 30 -16.97 12.62 16.82
CA THR A 30 -16.91 13.78 15.93
C THR A 30 -16.73 15.09 16.70
N THR A 31 -17.38 15.22 17.86
CA THR A 31 -17.25 16.38 18.76
C THR A 31 -15.84 16.48 19.33
N LEU A 32 -15.28 15.36 19.82
CA LEU A 32 -13.92 15.31 20.37
C LEU A 32 -12.86 15.68 19.31
N MET A 33 -13.04 15.22 18.07
CA MET A 33 -12.11 15.52 16.99
C MET A 33 -12.15 17.01 16.60
N ASN A 34 -13.33 17.64 16.64
CA ASN A 34 -13.46 19.08 16.37
C ASN A 34 -12.72 19.93 17.41
N GLU A 35 -12.75 19.53 18.68
CA GLU A 35 -11.98 20.20 19.74
C GLU A 35 -10.47 20.09 19.50
N VAL A 36 -9.98 18.92 19.06
CA VAL A 36 -8.56 18.74 18.70
C VAL A 36 -8.20 19.62 17.51
N LEU A 37 -9.03 19.65 16.46
CA LEU A 37 -8.78 20.48 15.28
C LEU A 37 -8.74 21.97 15.62
N ALA A 38 -9.56 22.44 16.56
CA ALA A 38 -9.57 23.83 17.03
C ALA A 38 -8.27 24.25 17.75
N THR A 39 -7.45 23.29 18.21
CA THR A 39 -6.16 23.60 18.87
C THR A 39 -4.98 23.74 17.91
N ARG A 40 -5.18 23.51 16.60
CA ARG A 40 -4.10 23.44 15.60
C ARG A 40 -3.72 24.83 15.07
N ALA A 41 -2.42 25.06 14.88
CA ALA A 41 -1.90 26.18 14.10
C ALA A 41 -1.56 25.72 12.67
N HIS A 42 -1.21 26.64 11.76
CA HIS A 42 -0.67 26.25 10.44
C HIS A 42 0.57 25.35 10.63
N GLU A 43 0.51 24.13 10.11
CA GLU A 43 1.56 23.12 10.26
C GLU A 43 2.88 23.60 9.62
N SER A 44 3.94 23.74 10.41
CA SER A 44 5.24 24.22 9.91
C SER A 44 6.43 23.43 10.42
N ALA A 45 6.27 22.58 11.45
CA ALA A 45 7.36 21.85 12.09
C ALA A 45 7.25 20.33 11.89
N ASP A 46 8.32 19.73 11.39
CA ASP A 46 8.47 18.28 11.22
C ASP A 46 9.77 17.80 11.88
N ILE A 47 9.79 16.57 12.38
CA ILE A 47 10.93 16.00 13.10
C ILE A 47 11.52 14.79 12.39
N GLN A 48 12.74 14.42 12.76
CA GLN A 48 13.37 13.16 12.32
C GLN A 48 12.71 11.97 13.05
N PHE A 49 11.77 11.29 12.40
CA PHE A 49 10.97 10.23 13.03
C PHE A 49 11.74 8.95 13.36
N ARG A 50 12.55 8.46 12.40
CA ARG A 50 13.18 7.13 12.48
C ARG A 50 14.15 7.00 13.68
N PRO A 51 15.06 7.98 13.94
CA PRO A 51 15.95 7.89 15.09
C PRO A 51 15.19 7.90 16.43
N ILE A 52 14.15 8.74 16.56
CA ILE A 52 13.37 8.85 17.80
C ILE A 52 12.57 7.56 18.04
N LEU A 53 11.91 7.02 17.01
CA LEU A 53 11.21 5.74 17.10
C LEU A 53 12.14 4.58 17.48
N GLN A 54 13.38 4.58 16.99
CA GLN A 54 14.35 3.56 17.38
C GLN A 54 14.67 3.65 18.88
N VAL A 55 14.92 4.86 19.41
CA VAL A 55 15.19 5.03 20.85
C VAL A 55 13.98 4.65 21.71
N ILE A 56 12.76 5.02 21.29
CA ILE A 56 11.52 4.59 21.96
C ILE A 56 11.46 3.06 22.08
N LYS A 57 11.73 2.36 20.96
CA LYS A 57 11.73 0.89 20.93
C LYS A 57 12.84 0.30 21.79
N ASP A 58 14.03 0.90 21.78
CA ASP A 58 15.15 0.46 22.61
C ASP A 58 14.81 0.60 24.09
N VAL A 59 14.23 1.72 24.52
CA VAL A 59 13.76 1.91 25.92
C VAL A 59 12.73 0.85 26.29
N TYR A 60 11.71 0.64 25.45
CA TYR A 60 10.68 -0.37 25.69
C TYR A 60 11.26 -1.79 25.84
N ASN A 61 12.13 -2.19 24.91
CA ASN A 61 12.72 -3.53 24.88
C ASN A 61 13.74 -3.77 26.01
N LEU A 62 14.48 -2.73 26.41
CA LEU A 62 15.46 -2.81 27.51
C LEU A 62 14.80 -2.78 28.88
N ALA A 63 13.63 -2.16 28.99
CA ALA A 63 12.83 -2.20 30.21
C ALA A 63 12.35 -3.64 30.47
N LEU A 64 11.76 -4.34 29.51
CA LEU A 64 11.20 -5.66 29.79
C LEU A 64 12.24 -6.68 30.31
N PRO A 65 11.95 -7.43 31.39
CA PRO A 65 12.84 -8.50 31.86
C PRO A 65 13.08 -9.50 30.72
N LYS A 66 14.34 -9.74 30.37
CA LYS A 66 14.69 -10.85 29.47
C LYS A 66 14.40 -12.13 30.24
N ALA A 67 13.50 -12.97 29.74
CA ALA A 67 13.34 -14.32 30.27
C ALA A 67 14.72 -14.99 30.26
N ASP A 68 15.15 -15.51 31.42
CA ASP A 68 16.45 -16.14 31.61
C ASP A 68 16.69 -17.20 30.53
N THR A 69 17.43 -16.81 29.48
CA THR A 69 18.04 -17.74 28.54
C THR A 69 19.43 -18.00 29.06
N THR A 70 19.52 -18.80 30.11
CA THR A 70 20.76 -19.49 30.46
C THR A 70 21.09 -20.45 29.32
N ALA A 71 21.99 -20.05 28.43
CA ALA A 71 23.15 -20.81 27.98
C ALA A 71 23.69 -20.26 26.65
N ASN A 72 25.00 -20.06 26.67
CA ASN A 72 25.92 -19.91 25.55
C ASN A 72 26.03 -18.53 24.90
N GLY A 73 27.24 -17.97 25.09
CA GLY A 73 27.66 -16.68 24.57
C GLY A 73 27.80 -16.62 23.06
N LEU A 74 28.27 -15.44 22.64
CA LEU A 74 28.51 -14.97 21.27
C LEU A 74 27.29 -14.39 20.54
N ILE A 75 26.73 -13.28 21.04
CA ILE A 75 26.15 -12.27 20.14
C ILE A 75 26.43 -10.88 20.74
N GLY A 76 27.14 -10.01 20.00
CA GLY A 76 27.16 -8.60 20.37
C GLY A 76 28.15 -7.63 19.72
N GLU A 77 29.06 -8.06 18.84
CA GLU A 77 30.08 -7.10 18.31
C GLU A 77 29.68 -6.40 17.00
N VAL A 78 28.56 -6.76 16.38
CA VAL A 78 28.07 -6.13 15.13
C VAL A 78 27.09 -4.96 15.39
N ASP A 79 26.65 -4.77 16.63
CA ASP A 79 25.50 -3.89 16.96
C ASP A 79 25.86 -2.60 17.73
N SER A 80 27.10 -2.50 18.24
CA SER A 80 27.56 -1.35 19.03
C SER A 80 27.80 -0.10 18.17
N SER A 81 28.26 -0.27 16.93
CA SER A 81 28.58 0.82 16.00
C SER A 81 27.31 1.50 15.45
N LYS A 82 26.26 0.73 15.11
CA LYS A 82 24.96 1.28 14.69
C LYS A 82 24.23 1.99 15.83
N LYS A 83 24.25 1.44 17.04
CA LYS A 83 23.68 2.08 18.25
C LYS A 83 24.39 3.38 18.61
N LYS A 84 25.72 3.42 18.52
CA LYS A 84 26.52 4.62 18.77
C LYS A 84 26.28 5.71 17.72
N THR A 85 26.10 5.34 16.46
CA THR A 85 25.76 6.27 15.37
C THR A 85 24.33 6.82 15.52
N ALA A 86 23.36 5.97 15.90
CA ALA A 86 22.00 6.40 16.21
C ALA A 86 21.95 7.36 17.40
N LEU A 87 22.71 7.10 18.47
CA LEU A 87 22.82 8.00 19.64
C LEU A 87 23.45 9.37 19.29
N VAL A 88 24.44 9.40 18.40
CA VAL A 88 25.11 10.65 17.97
C VAL A 88 24.21 11.50 17.06
N ILE A 89 23.44 10.87 16.15
CA ILE A 89 22.41 11.57 15.35
C ILE A 89 21.25 12.07 16.24
N PHE A 90 20.96 11.33 17.32
CA PHE A 90 19.93 11.63 18.30
C PHE A 90 20.26 12.85 19.18
N ASP A 91 21.53 13.10 19.51
CA ASP A 91 21.98 14.24 20.32
C ASP A 91 21.68 15.61 19.68
N GLY A 92 21.85 15.73 18.36
CA GLY A 92 21.55 16.96 17.60
C GLY A 92 20.05 17.21 17.40
N ALA A 93 19.24 16.17 17.23
CA ALA A 93 17.80 16.29 16.93
C ALA A 93 16.93 16.46 18.18
N LEU A 94 17.36 15.94 19.34
CA LEU A 94 16.58 16.00 20.58
C LEU A 94 16.95 17.17 21.49
N SER A 95 18.16 17.73 21.39
CA SER A 95 18.56 18.89 22.21
C SER A 95 17.60 20.08 22.06
N THR A 96 17.03 20.28 20.87
CA THR A 96 16.00 21.29 20.59
C THR A 96 14.60 20.91 21.11
N HIS A 97 14.35 19.63 21.40
CA HIS A 97 13.05 19.09 21.82
C HIS A 97 13.03 18.54 23.25
N ALA A 98 14.16 18.51 23.96
CA ALA A 98 14.28 17.92 25.30
C ALA A 98 13.40 18.67 26.32
N SER A 99 13.38 20.00 26.27
CA SER A 99 12.51 20.82 27.12
C SER A 99 11.02 20.59 26.82
N LEU A 100 10.68 20.30 25.56
CA LEU A 100 9.32 19.97 25.13
C LEU A 100 8.91 18.58 25.61
N LEU A 101 9.77 17.57 25.46
CA LEU A 101 9.52 16.21 25.95
C LEU A 101 9.33 16.20 27.47
N HIS A 102 10.16 16.94 28.20
CA HIS A 102 10.02 17.08 29.65
C HIS A 102 8.65 17.69 30.04
N LYS A 103 8.20 18.74 29.33
CA LYS A 103 6.87 19.33 29.57
C LYS A 103 5.73 18.34 29.31
N ILE A 104 5.80 17.57 28.22
CA ILE A 104 4.79 16.55 27.90
C ILE A 104 4.79 15.45 28.97
N SER A 105 5.98 14.98 29.37
CA SER A 105 6.16 13.97 30.41
C SER A 105 5.55 14.43 31.74
N CYS A 106 5.81 15.69 32.14
CA CYS A 106 5.23 16.29 33.34
C CYS A 106 3.70 16.36 33.28
N GLU A 107 3.13 16.75 32.14
CA GLU A 107 1.67 16.74 31.94
C GLU A 107 1.08 15.33 32.07
N MET A 108 1.72 14.34 31.44
CA MET A 108 1.28 12.93 31.52
C MET A 108 1.35 12.34 32.94
N SER A 109 2.23 12.87 33.80
CA SER A 109 2.48 12.36 35.15
C SER A 109 1.81 13.17 36.27
N CYS A 110 1.16 14.30 35.96
CA CYS A 110 0.59 15.17 36.98
C CYS A 110 -0.67 14.56 37.62
N LYS A 111 -0.57 14.14 38.90
CA LYS A 111 -1.71 13.62 39.69
C LYS A 111 -2.74 14.68 40.10
N CYS A 112 -2.50 15.96 39.84
CA CYS A 112 -3.40 17.05 40.27
C CYS A 112 -4.78 17.02 39.60
N ALA A 113 -4.99 16.14 38.64
CA ALA A 113 -6.28 15.92 38.02
C ALA A 113 -6.55 14.42 37.93
N GLY A 114 -7.58 13.94 38.63
CA GLY A 114 -8.01 12.55 38.50
C GLY A 114 -8.46 12.20 37.08
N ILE A 115 -9.03 10.99 36.94
CA ILE A 115 -9.53 10.38 35.69
C ILE A 115 -10.41 11.30 34.84
N ALA A 116 -11.11 12.26 35.48
CA ALA A 116 -11.92 13.29 34.83
C ALA A 116 -11.13 14.17 33.84
N ASN A 117 -9.80 14.10 33.81
CA ASN A 117 -8.94 14.97 32.99
C ASN A 117 -8.16 14.27 31.86
N ILE A 118 -8.34 12.96 31.58
CA ILE A 118 -7.59 12.29 30.49
C ILE A 118 -7.77 13.05 29.16
N HIS A 119 -9.00 13.44 28.85
CA HIS A 119 -9.29 14.20 27.64
C HIS A 119 -8.68 15.61 27.67
N ALA A 120 -8.80 16.35 28.78
CA ALA A 120 -8.27 17.71 28.83
C ALA A 120 -6.73 17.77 28.92
N THR A 121 -6.07 16.80 29.56
CA THR A 121 -4.61 16.60 29.45
C THR A 121 -4.23 16.24 28.01
N THR A 122 -5.01 15.40 27.32
CA THR A 122 -4.80 15.12 25.89
C THR A 122 -4.84 16.42 25.07
N LEU A 123 -5.87 17.27 25.27
CA LEU A 123 -5.97 18.57 24.61
C LEU A 123 -4.84 19.53 24.99
N SER A 124 -4.36 19.50 26.23
CA SER A 124 -3.19 20.29 26.69
C SER A 124 -1.93 19.92 25.89
N ILE A 125 -1.70 18.63 25.68
CA ILE A 125 -0.59 18.13 24.85
C ILE A 125 -0.76 18.56 23.38
N PHE A 126 -1.98 18.46 22.82
CA PHE A 126 -2.25 18.93 21.45
C PHE A 126 -2.00 20.44 21.28
N LYS A 127 -2.36 21.27 22.28
CA LYS A 127 -2.07 22.70 22.28
C LYS A 127 -0.56 22.97 22.32
N LEU A 128 0.17 22.24 23.16
CA LEU A 128 1.63 22.34 23.27
C LEU A 128 2.33 21.96 21.95
N LEU A 129 1.72 21.07 21.16
CA LEU A 129 2.23 20.57 19.88
C LEU A 129 1.46 21.14 18.67
N SER A 130 0.79 22.27 18.83
CA SER A 130 -0.14 22.85 17.83
C SER A 130 0.49 23.15 16.47
N SER A 131 1.79 23.44 16.41
CA SER A 131 2.55 23.74 15.18
C SER A 131 3.18 22.51 14.50
N TYR A 132 3.15 21.35 15.15
CA TYR A 132 3.77 20.12 14.67
C TYR A 132 2.85 19.32 13.76
N SER A 133 3.41 18.53 12.84
CA SER A 133 2.61 17.57 12.06
C SER A 133 1.93 16.51 12.96
N TRP A 134 0.88 15.85 12.45
CA TRP A 134 0.21 14.76 13.17
C TRP A 134 1.17 13.63 13.56
N GLU A 135 2.08 13.28 12.66
CA GLU A 135 3.10 12.26 12.91
C GLU A 135 4.08 12.68 14.01
N SER A 136 4.48 13.95 14.00
CA SER A 136 5.35 14.53 15.02
C SER A 136 4.69 14.52 16.39
N ILE A 137 3.38 14.81 16.47
CA ILE A 137 2.61 14.73 17.71
C ILE A 137 2.65 13.31 18.29
N GLY A 138 2.39 12.30 17.45
CA GLY A 138 2.43 10.91 17.87
C GLY A 138 3.80 10.50 18.40
N VAL A 139 4.85 10.80 17.64
CA VAL A 139 6.23 10.42 18.00
C VAL A 139 6.69 11.13 19.29
N LEU A 140 6.46 12.43 19.43
CA LEU A 140 6.87 13.18 20.63
C LEU A 140 6.09 12.75 21.88
N SER A 141 4.80 12.46 21.74
CA SER A 141 3.97 12.00 22.87
C SER A 141 4.40 10.61 23.34
N VAL A 142 4.65 9.69 22.41
CA VAL A 142 5.15 8.34 22.75
C VAL A 142 6.59 8.40 23.28
N ALA A 143 7.43 9.32 22.79
CA ALA A 143 8.77 9.56 23.34
C ALA A 143 8.74 10.02 24.80
N ALA A 144 7.86 10.98 25.13
CA ALA A 144 7.70 11.47 26.49
C ALA A 144 7.22 10.37 27.45
N LEU A 145 6.27 9.54 27.00
CA LEU A 145 5.83 8.37 27.76
C LEU A 145 6.96 7.34 27.93
N ALA A 146 7.72 7.05 26.86
CA ALA A 146 8.83 6.11 26.91
C ALA A 146 9.90 6.55 27.92
N ALA A 147 10.18 7.86 28.03
CA ALA A 147 11.06 8.40 29.05
C ALA A 147 10.54 8.11 30.48
N ASN A 148 9.26 8.40 30.74
CA ASN A 148 8.62 8.11 32.05
C ASN A 148 8.66 6.61 32.39
N PHE A 149 8.36 5.76 31.41
CA PHE A 149 8.39 4.31 31.55
C PHE A 149 9.81 3.80 31.81
N GLY A 150 10.78 4.28 31.03
CA GLY A 150 12.19 3.91 31.16
C GLY A 150 12.79 4.32 32.50
N GLU A 151 12.49 5.51 33.00
CA GLU A 151 12.95 5.96 34.32
C GLU A 151 12.43 5.08 35.46
N LEU A 152 11.14 4.74 35.43
CA LEU A 152 10.55 3.84 36.42
C LEU A 152 11.25 2.48 36.38
N TRP A 153 11.40 1.93 35.18
CA TRP A 153 11.87 0.58 35.01
C TRP A 153 13.39 0.42 35.21
N LEU A 154 14.16 1.48 34.95
CA LEU A 154 15.58 1.52 35.28
C LEU A 154 15.79 1.44 36.80
N VAL A 155 15.01 2.20 37.59
CA VAL A 155 15.06 2.13 39.06
C VAL A 155 14.62 0.76 39.55
N ALA A 156 13.57 0.19 38.96
CA ALA A 156 13.07 -1.15 39.25
C ALA A 156 14.13 -2.24 39.06
N GLN A 157 14.82 -2.23 37.91
CA GLN A 157 15.84 -3.22 37.57
C GLN A 157 17.09 -3.12 38.45
N LEU A 158 17.49 -1.91 38.82
CA LEU A 158 18.71 -1.66 39.59
C LEU A 158 18.50 -1.69 41.11
N TYR A 159 17.25 -1.85 41.57
CA TYR A 159 16.88 -1.80 42.99
C TYR A 159 17.74 -2.69 43.89
N THR A 160 18.07 -3.91 43.44
CA THR A 160 18.82 -4.90 44.22
C THR A 160 20.34 -4.73 44.14
N THR A 161 20.85 -4.04 43.13
CA THR A 161 22.28 -3.97 42.80
C THR A 161 22.89 -2.58 43.00
N ASN A 162 22.08 -1.53 43.05
CA ASN A 162 22.54 -0.14 43.07
C ASN A 162 21.96 0.64 44.27
N GLN A 163 22.83 1.19 45.13
CA GLN A 163 22.42 1.93 46.33
C GLN A 163 21.64 3.21 46.02
N LEU A 164 21.97 3.92 44.92
CA LEU A 164 21.22 5.09 44.48
C LEU A 164 19.82 4.69 44.02
N ALA A 165 19.69 3.62 43.23
CA ALA A 165 18.38 3.12 42.81
C ALA A 165 17.52 2.72 44.01
N LYS A 166 18.11 2.08 45.02
CA LYS A 166 17.44 1.73 46.29
C LYS A 166 16.97 2.96 47.09
N ALA A 167 17.78 4.02 47.15
CA ALA A 167 17.39 5.27 47.81
C ALA A 167 16.25 5.98 47.04
N VAL A 168 16.37 6.06 45.71
CA VAL A 168 15.34 6.66 44.85
C VAL A 168 14.03 5.87 44.93
N SER A 169 14.08 4.55 44.92
CA SER A 169 12.88 3.70 45.02
C SER A 169 12.17 3.87 46.36
N PHE A 170 12.92 4.05 47.46
CA PHE A 170 12.37 4.34 48.77
C PHE A 170 11.63 5.69 48.79
N LEU A 171 12.25 6.73 48.23
CA LEU A 171 11.64 8.07 48.13
C LEU A 171 10.40 8.08 47.23
N LYS A 172 10.44 7.35 46.11
CA LYS A 172 9.32 7.18 45.18
C LYS A 172 8.27 6.16 45.66
N GLN A 173 8.52 5.49 46.79
CA GLN A 173 7.70 4.39 47.32
C GLN A 173 7.32 3.36 46.24
N LEU A 174 8.29 2.91 45.44
CA LEU A 174 8.04 1.82 44.49
C LEU A 174 7.75 0.53 45.25
N PRO A 175 6.83 -0.33 44.76
CA PRO A 175 6.65 -1.67 45.29
C PRO A 175 7.98 -2.41 45.32
N SER A 176 8.36 -2.94 46.49
CA SER A 176 9.66 -3.59 46.74
C SER A 176 9.92 -4.85 45.91
N GLY A 177 8.94 -5.29 45.11
CA GLY A 177 9.10 -6.22 44.01
C GLY A 177 8.10 -5.92 42.89
N LEU A 178 8.56 -5.50 41.70
CA LEU A 178 7.72 -5.45 40.50
C LEU A 178 7.32 -6.85 40.00
N THR A 179 7.80 -7.90 40.67
CA THR A 179 7.44 -9.31 40.48
C THR A 179 6.31 -9.76 41.40
N ASP A 180 5.71 -8.87 42.20
CA ASP A 180 4.60 -9.24 43.08
C ASP A 180 3.34 -9.57 42.26
N GLN A 181 2.72 -10.71 42.56
CA GLN A 181 1.64 -11.33 41.77
C GLN A 181 0.42 -10.39 41.65
N ALA A 182 0.22 -9.50 42.63
CA ALA A 182 -0.86 -8.52 42.70
C ALA A 182 -0.77 -7.41 41.62
N ASN A 183 0.43 -7.07 41.14
CA ASN A 183 0.63 -5.99 40.17
C ASN A 183 0.95 -6.49 38.75
N HIS A 184 1.19 -7.79 38.58
CA HIS A 184 1.53 -8.41 37.29
C HIS A 184 0.54 -8.04 36.17
N ALA A 185 -0.77 -8.18 36.43
CA ALA A 185 -1.80 -7.85 35.45
C ALA A 185 -1.80 -6.37 35.04
N LYS A 186 -1.51 -5.45 35.96
CA LYS A 186 -1.41 -4.01 35.66
C LYS A 186 -0.21 -3.70 34.78
N TYR A 187 0.94 -4.34 35.04
CA TYR A 187 2.12 -4.21 34.20
C TYR A 187 1.93 -4.80 32.80
N GLU A 188 1.27 -5.95 32.69
CA GLU A 188 0.95 -6.58 31.41
C GLU A 188 0.04 -5.68 30.54
N VAL A 189 -1.00 -5.08 31.14
CA VAL A 189 -1.86 -4.12 30.45
C VAL A 189 -1.06 -2.89 30.00
N LEU A 190 -0.25 -2.30 30.89
CA LEU A 190 0.57 -1.13 30.59
C LEU A 190 1.55 -1.39 29.44
N THR A 191 2.33 -2.46 29.53
CA THR A 191 3.32 -2.85 28.52
C THR A 191 2.66 -3.14 27.17
N THR A 192 1.54 -3.86 27.18
CA THR A 192 0.74 -4.11 25.96
C THR A 192 0.26 -2.81 25.33
N LEU A 193 -0.22 -1.85 26.12
CA LEU A 193 -0.68 -0.57 25.60
C LEU A 193 0.45 0.27 25.01
N ILE A 194 1.59 0.36 25.71
CA ILE A 194 2.79 1.04 25.22
C ILE A 194 3.24 0.44 23.89
N PHE A 195 3.33 -0.89 23.80
CA PHE A 195 3.67 -1.57 22.55
C PHE A 195 2.67 -1.26 21.42
N THR A 196 1.38 -1.25 21.75
CA THR A 196 0.32 -1.01 20.77
C THR A 196 0.40 0.40 20.21
N ILE A 197 0.60 1.43 21.04
CA ILE A 197 0.75 2.81 20.56
C ILE A 197 2.07 3.05 19.80
N ILE A 198 3.17 2.40 20.18
CA ILE A 198 4.43 2.42 19.40
C ILE A 198 4.17 1.87 18.00
N SER A 199 3.46 0.74 17.91
CA SER A 199 3.11 0.11 16.64
C SER A 199 2.20 1.00 15.79
N VAL A 200 1.20 1.67 16.39
CA VAL A 200 0.32 2.60 15.67
C VAL A 200 1.13 3.75 15.05
N VAL A 201 2.01 4.38 15.83
CA VAL A 201 2.87 5.47 15.32
C VAL A 201 3.79 4.96 14.21
N GLU A 202 4.36 3.77 14.34
CA GLU A 202 5.18 3.16 13.29
C GLU A 202 4.42 3.01 11.96
N TYR A 203 3.19 2.48 11.98
CA TYR A 203 2.37 2.37 10.76
C TYR A 203 2.04 3.74 10.17
N ILE A 204 1.77 4.75 11.00
CA ILE A 204 1.52 6.12 10.53
C ILE A 204 2.76 6.68 9.80
N ILE A 205 3.96 6.48 10.35
CA ILE A 205 5.21 6.87 9.67
C ILE A 205 5.40 6.09 8.36
N LEU A 206 5.12 4.78 8.34
CA LEU A 206 5.19 3.97 7.13
C LEU A 206 4.23 4.47 6.04
N PHE A 207 3.02 4.91 6.39
CA PHE A 207 2.10 5.53 5.43
C PHE A 207 2.60 6.86 4.89
N LYS A 208 3.21 7.71 5.74
CA LYS A 208 3.84 8.97 5.31
C LYS A 208 4.95 8.68 4.30
N GLU A 209 5.82 7.71 4.58
CA GLU A 209 6.90 7.31 3.69
C GLU A 209 6.38 6.72 2.37
N LEU A 210 5.38 5.83 2.42
CA LEU A 210 4.74 5.28 1.22
C LEU A 210 4.20 6.38 0.31
N ARG A 211 3.53 7.38 0.89
CA ARG A 211 3.03 8.54 0.15
C ARG A 211 4.16 9.32 -0.52
N THR A 212 5.25 9.59 0.21
CA THR A 212 6.39 10.35 -0.36
C THR A 212 7.09 9.62 -1.51
N GLN A 213 7.11 8.29 -1.48
CA GLN A 213 7.73 7.47 -2.53
C GLN A 213 6.86 7.34 -3.79
N HIS A 214 5.53 7.44 -3.64
CA HIS A 214 4.57 7.14 -4.70
C HIS A 214 3.58 8.30 -4.93
N ILE A 215 4.07 9.55 -4.84
CA ILE A 215 3.25 10.79 -4.94
C ILE A 215 2.38 10.81 -6.21
N THR A 216 2.85 10.20 -7.30
CA THR A 216 2.16 10.17 -8.59
C THR A 216 1.06 9.11 -8.68
N LEU A 217 0.95 8.21 -7.69
CA LEU A 217 0.01 7.09 -7.71
C LEU A 217 -1.21 7.41 -6.84
N GLU A 218 -2.38 7.57 -7.46
CA GLU A 218 -3.64 7.64 -6.72
C GLU A 218 -3.99 6.24 -6.20
N VAL A 219 -3.70 6.00 -4.92
CA VAL A 219 -4.05 4.75 -4.24
C VAL A 219 -5.21 5.04 -3.28
N PRO A 220 -6.47 4.67 -3.60
CA PRO A 220 -7.63 4.97 -2.77
C PRO A 220 -7.50 4.48 -1.32
N ALA A 221 -6.92 3.29 -1.12
CA ALA A 221 -6.66 2.73 0.19
C ALA A 221 -5.66 3.58 1.02
N LEU A 222 -4.67 4.20 0.35
CA LEU A 222 -3.70 5.08 1.00
C LEU A 222 -4.35 6.40 1.39
N THR A 223 -5.12 7.00 0.48
CA THR A 223 -5.88 8.24 0.74
C THR A 223 -6.84 8.06 1.92
N GLU A 224 -7.55 6.94 1.95
CA GLU A 224 -8.45 6.61 3.05
C GLU A 224 -7.70 6.42 4.37
N ALA A 225 -6.61 5.65 4.38
CA ALA A 225 -5.80 5.44 5.58
C ALA A 225 -5.24 6.78 6.13
N LEU A 226 -4.76 7.66 5.25
CA LEU A 226 -4.26 8.98 5.62
C LEU A 226 -5.36 9.87 6.23
N SER A 227 -6.60 9.77 5.75
CA SER A 227 -7.74 10.49 6.33
C SER A 227 -8.02 10.11 7.78
N LYS A 228 -7.59 8.91 8.21
CA LYS A 228 -7.77 8.40 9.58
C LYS A 228 -6.61 8.74 10.51
N VAL A 229 -5.48 9.25 9.99
CA VAL A 229 -4.29 9.59 10.79
C VAL A 229 -4.61 10.54 11.95
N PRO A 230 -5.38 11.64 11.78
CA PRO A 230 -5.68 12.53 12.89
C PRO A 230 -6.40 11.84 14.07
N ASN A 231 -7.38 10.97 13.76
CA ASN A 231 -8.11 10.19 14.74
C ASN A 231 -7.18 9.17 15.43
N ALA A 232 -6.34 8.47 14.65
CA ALA A 232 -5.36 7.53 15.19
C ALA A 232 -4.40 8.21 16.17
N ILE A 233 -3.87 9.38 15.82
CA ILE A 233 -2.97 10.15 16.68
C ILE A 233 -3.68 10.62 17.96
N TYR A 234 -4.93 11.08 17.87
CA TYR A 234 -5.70 11.43 19.06
C TYR A 234 -5.79 10.26 20.06
N TRP A 235 -6.16 9.07 19.60
CA TRP A 235 -6.24 7.90 20.48
C TRP A 235 -4.86 7.43 20.96
N THR A 236 -3.81 7.56 20.15
CA THR A 236 -2.43 7.32 20.57
C THR A 236 -2.04 8.23 21.74
N VAL A 237 -2.27 9.55 21.63
CA VAL A 237 -1.93 10.51 22.70
C VAL A 237 -2.79 10.26 23.94
N ARG A 238 -4.10 10.05 23.77
CA ARG A 238 -5.02 9.73 24.88
C ARG A 238 -4.59 8.46 25.63
N THR A 239 -4.20 7.42 24.89
CA THR A 239 -3.68 6.18 25.47
C THR A 239 -2.34 6.41 26.17
N ALA A 240 -1.46 7.27 25.62
CA ALA A 240 -0.20 7.63 26.27
C ALA A 240 -0.42 8.36 27.60
N VAL A 241 -1.38 9.28 27.66
CA VAL A 241 -1.80 9.94 28.92
C VAL A 241 -2.31 8.91 29.93
N ALA A 242 -3.19 8.00 29.51
CA ALA A 242 -3.66 6.93 30.38
C ALA A 242 -2.51 6.06 30.93
N CYS A 243 -1.52 5.74 30.09
CA CYS A 243 -0.31 5.03 30.51
C CYS A 243 0.54 5.85 31.50
N GLY A 244 0.67 7.16 31.30
CA GLY A 244 1.35 8.06 32.23
C GLY A 244 0.69 8.11 33.62
N ILE A 245 -0.64 8.14 33.67
CA ILE A 245 -1.42 8.06 34.90
C ILE A 245 -1.23 6.69 35.57
N MET A 246 -1.26 5.59 34.81
CA MET A 246 -0.97 4.25 35.33
C MET A 246 0.45 4.13 35.91
N ILE A 247 1.45 4.69 35.24
CA ILE A 247 2.83 4.75 35.76
C ILE A 247 2.88 5.55 37.06
N SER A 248 2.16 6.67 37.12
CA SER A 248 2.15 7.53 38.30
C SER A 248 1.40 6.90 39.48
N SER A 249 0.36 6.09 39.23
CA SER A 249 -0.36 5.36 40.28
C SER A 249 0.44 4.17 40.84
N LEU A 250 1.43 3.67 40.10
CA LEU A 250 2.39 2.69 40.61
C LEU A 250 3.42 3.30 41.57
N VAL A 251 3.61 4.62 41.54
CA VAL A 251 4.55 5.39 42.35
C VAL A 251 3.80 6.09 43.50
N GLY A 252 4.14 5.81 44.76
CA GLY A 252 3.57 6.54 45.91
C GLY A 252 2.22 6.06 46.44
N SER A 253 1.77 4.84 46.11
CA SER A 253 0.46 4.33 46.56
C SER A 253 0.59 3.44 47.79
N THR A 254 -0.08 3.81 48.90
CA THR A 254 -0.29 2.92 50.04
C THR A 254 -1.22 1.76 49.64
N PRO A 255 -1.14 0.58 50.29
CA PRO A 255 -1.93 -0.60 49.93
C PRO A 255 -3.46 -0.34 49.83
N ASP A 256 -4.00 0.57 50.63
CA ASP A 256 -5.43 0.93 50.64
C ASP A 256 -5.89 1.79 49.43
N GLN A 257 -4.96 2.36 48.64
CA GLN A 257 -5.25 3.18 47.45
C GLN A 257 -5.06 2.43 46.13
N GLN A 258 -4.76 1.13 46.16
CA GLN A 258 -4.41 0.33 44.98
C GLN A 258 -5.59 -0.19 44.16
N ILE A 259 -6.84 0.03 44.60
CA ILE A 259 -8.03 -0.33 43.86
C ILE A 259 -8.31 0.78 42.83
N PRO A 260 -8.14 0.53 41.52
CA PRO A 260 -8.55 1.51 40.52
C PRO A 260 -10.05 1.74 40.68
N SER A 261 -10.48 3.01 40.65
CA SER A 261 -11.93 3.26 40.71
C SER A 261 -12.62 2.61 39.51
N ALA A 262 -13.89 2.25 39.62
CA ALA A 262 -14.63 1.61 38.52
C ALA A 262 -14.60 2.43 37.21
N THR A 263 -14.50 3.76 37.33
CA THR A 263 -14.35 4.71 36.22
C THR A 263 -12.98 4.59 35.53
N GLU A 264 -11.92 4.31 36.29
CA GLU A 264 -10.53 4.19 35.85
C GLU A 264 -10.34 2.93 34.99
N ALA A 265 -10.88 1.81 35.48
CA ALA A 265 -10.87 0.53 34.78
C ALA A 265 -11.70 0.59 33.47
N SER A 266 -12.82 1.31 33.49
CA SER A 266 -13.67 1.52 32.32
C SER A 266 -12.96 2.33 31.23
N GLU A 267 -12.33 3.46 31.57
CA GLU A 267 -11.58 4.29 30.61
C GLU A 267 -10.38 3.54 30.01
N ILE A 268 -9.63 2.78 30.82
CA ILE A 268 -8.51 1.96 30.33
C ILE A 268 -9.01 0.92 29.33
N SER A 269 -10.15 0.29 29.58
CA SER A 269 -10.77 -0.66 28.63
C SER A 269 -11.16 0.00 27.31
N VAL A 270 -11.75 1.21 27.37
CA VAL A 270 -12.13 1.99 26.18
C VAL A 270 -10.90 2.30 25.32
N VAL A 271 -9.84 2.89 25.90
CA VAL A 271 -8.63 3.22 25.13
C VAL A 271 -7.94 1.96 24.62
N THR A 272 -7.96 0.86 25.38
CA THR A 272 -7.37 -0.43 24.99
C THR A 272 -8.04 -1.01 23.75
N ASN A 273 -9.36 -1.10 23.74
CA ASN A 273 -10.08 -1.66 22.61
C ASN A 273 -9.93 -0.76 21.38
N LYS A 274 -10.09 0.55 21.57
CA LYS A 274 -10.02 1.50 20.47
C LYS A 274 -8.65 1.53 19.79
N ILE A 275 -7.56 1.52 20.56
CA ILE A 275 -6.21 1.54 19.97
C ILE A 275 -5.86 0.21 19.27
N LYS A 276 -6.38 -0.92 19.76
CA LYS A 276 -6.25 -2.22 19.09
C LYS A 276 -6.99 -2.25 17.76
N ASP A 277 -8.21 -1.71 17.71
CA ASP A 277 -8.99 -1.61 16.46
C ASP A 277 -8.28 -0.73 15.43
N ILE A 278 -7.76 0.42 15.87
CA ILE A 278 -6.96 1.31 15.02
C ILE A 278 -5.71 0.60 14.49
N LEU A 279 -4.97 -0.12 15.34
CA LEU A 279 -3.79 -0.86 14.91
C LEU A 279 -4.14 -1.94 13.87
N SER A 280 -5.22 -2.68 14.10
CA SER A 280 -5.72 -3.71 13.17
C SER A 280 -6.07 -3.10 11.80
N TYR A 281 -6.81 -1.99 11.80
CA TYR A 281 -7.13 -1.25 10.59
C TYR A 281 -5.87 -0.80 9.84
N LEU A 282 -4.95 -0.11 10.52
CA LEU A 282 -3.72 0.40 9.90
C LEU A 282 -2.87 -0.71 9.30
N LYS A 283 -2.73 -1.85 10.00
CA LYS A 283 -2.04 -3.05 9.49
C LYS A 283 -2.64 -3.57 8.19
N ASN A 284 -3.96 -3.74 8.16
CA ASN A 284 -4.67 -4.26 7.00
C ASN A 284 -4.60 -3.28 5.83
N SER A 285 -4.84 -1.99 6.08
CA SER A 285 -4.74 -0.94 5.07
C SER A 285 -3.33 -0.83 4.49
N TYR A 286 -2.29 -0.96 5.32
CA TYR A 286 -0.90 -0.93 4.87
C TYR A 286 -0.59 -2.09 3.94
N LYS A 287 -1.01 -3.31 4.32
CA LYS A 287 -0.86 -4.51 3.49
C LYS A 287 -1.54 -4.35 2.13
N LEU A 288 -2.75 -3.78 2.10
CA LEU A 288 -3.48 -3.51 0.86
C LEU A 288 -2.75 -2.49 -0.02
N CYS A 289 -2.22 -1.42 0.58
CA CYS A 289 -1.47 -0.39 -0.15
C CYS A 289 -0.21 -0.96 -0.80
N VAL A 290 0.59 -1.72 -0.04
CA VAL A 290 1.81 -2.35 -0.56
C VAL A 290 1.49 -3.31 -1.70
N HIS A 291 0.51 -4.21 -1.51
CA HIS A 291 0.09 -5.15 -2.55
C HIS A 291 -0.34 -4.43 -3.84
N TYR A 292 -1.13 -3.35 -3.71
CA TYR A 292 -1.55 -2.56 -4.88
C TYR A 292 -0.36 -1.94 -5.62
N ILE A 293 0.58 -1.35 -4.87
CA ILE A 293 1.79 -0.73 -5.44
C ILE A 293 2.66 -1.78 -6.15
N ASP A 294 2.83 -2.96 -5.55
CA ASP A 294 3.65 -4.03 -6.12
C ASP A 294 3.03 -4.57 -7.42
N GLU A 295 1.72 -4.80 -7.44
CA GLU A 295 1.02 -5.22 -8.67
C GLU A 295 1.09 -4.15 -9.76
N TYR A 296 0.96 -2.87 -9.41
CA TYR A 296 1.13 -1.78 -10.37
C TYR A 296 2.55 -1.74 -10.95
N LYS A 297 3.59 -1.87 -10.11
CA LYS A 297 4.99 -1.92 -10.56
C LYS A 297 5.22 -3.09 -11.51
N LYS A 298 4.70 -4.27 -11.17
CA LYS A 298 4.79 -5.47 -12.01
C LYS A 298 4.11 -5.29 -13.36
N GLU A 299 2.96 -4.61 -13.42
CA GLU A 299 2.29 -4.29 -14.68
C GLU A 299 3.12 -3.32 -15.52
N MET A 300 3.69 -2.28 -14.91
CA MET A 300 4.56 -1.31 -15.58
C MET A 300 5.82 -1.99 -16.14
N GLU A 301 6.53 -2.79 -15.33
CA GLU A 301 7.70 -3.53 -15.81
C GLU A 301 7.36 -4.50 -16.94
N SER A 302 6.19 -5.13 -16.89
CA SER A 302 5.73 -6.02 -17.96
C SER A 302 5.49 -5.24 -19.26
N TYR A 303 4.89 -4.06 -19.16
CA TYR A 303 4.71 -3.17 -20.30
C TYR A 303 6.05 -2.68 -20.87
N ASP A 304 6.98 -2.23 -20.03
CA ASP A 304 8.29 -1.75 -20.48
C ASP A 304 9.09 -2.85 -21.15
N LYS A 305 9.05 -4.09 -20.61
CA LYS A 305 9.64 -5.28 -21.25
C LYS A 305 9.02 -5.54 -22.62
N LEU A 306 7.70 -5.45 -22.76
CA LEU A 306 7.01 -5.62 -24.04
C LEU A 306 7.48 -4.58 -25.07
N VAL A 307 7.50 -3.30 -24.67
CA VAL A 307 7.94 -2.19 -25.53
C VAL A 307 9.39 -2.42 -25.97
N GLN A 308 10.27 -2.77 -25.04
CA GLN A 308 11.68 -3.03 -25.34
C GLN A 308 11.86 -4.18 -26.35
N ILE A 309 11.12 -5.28 -26.19
CA ILE A 309 11.20 -6.42 -27.12
C ILE A 309 10.72 -6.00 -28.51
N ILE A 310 9.59 -5.29 -28.61
CA ILE A 310 9.05 -4.89 -29.91
C ILE A 310 9.96 -3.85 -30.59
N GLU A 311 10.47 -2.86 -29.85
CA GLU A 311 11.34 -1.81 -30.42
C GLU A 311 12.73 -2.35 -30.82
N SER A 312 13.20 -3.45 -30.21
CA SER A 312 14.46 -4.11 -30.58
C SER A 312 14.30 -5.23 -31.62
N SER A 313 13.06 -5.61 -31.95
CA SER A 313 12.77 -6.62 -32.96
C SER A 313 13.17 -6.14 -34.36
N LEU A 314 13.67 -7.05 -35.19
CA LEU A 314 14.11 -6.77 -36.57
C LEU A 314 13.23 -7.46 -37.62
N ASP A 315 12.13 -8.10 -37.20
CA ASP A 315 11.22 -8.85 -38.05
C ASP A 315 9.79 -8.87 -37.49
N GLN A 316 8.81 -8.94 -38.39
CA GLN A 316 7.37 -8.92 -38.04
C GLN A 316 6.93 -10.16 -37.26
N LEU A 317 7.56 -11.32 -37.49
CA LEU A 317 7.19 -12.57 -36.82
C LEU A 317 7.52 -12.54 -35.33
N THR A 318 8.69 -11.98 -34.97
CA THR A 318 9.04 -11.79 -33.54
C THR A 318 8.04 -10.87 -32.85
N ILE A 319 7.58 -9.80 -33.51
CA ILE A 319 6.56 -8.90 -32.95
C ILE A 319 5.24 -9.65 -32.76
N LEU A 320 4.76 -10.35 -33.80
CA LEU A 320 3.53 -11.14 -33.75
C LEU A 320 3.60 -12.19 -32.63
N SER A 321 4.71 -12.95 -32.56
CA SER A 321 4.95 -13.94 -31.52
C SER A 321 4.98 -13.31 -30.13
N THR A 322 5.61 -12.15 -29.97
CA THR A 322 5.66 -11.44 -28.68
C THR A 322 4.27 -10.98 -28.23
N LEU A 323 3.44 -10.46 -29.15
CA LEU A 323 2.09 -9.99 -28.85
C LEU A 323 1.13 -11.13 -28.48
N ILE A 324 1.30 -12.31 -29.10
CA ILE A 324 0.44 -13.49 -28.89
C ILE A 324 0.92 -14.33 -27.69
N ASN A 325 2.24 -14.52 -27.54
CA ASN A 325 2.88 -15.42 -26.58
C ASN A 325 3.57 -14.66 -25.43
N PHE A 326 3.06 -13.46 -25.09
CA PHE A 326 3.67 -12.64 -24.04
C PHE A 326 3.75 -13.36 -22.67
N SER A 327 2.83 -14.29 -22.40
CA SER A 327 2.89 -15.20 -21.25
C SER A 327 3.60 -16.50 -21.65
N LYS A 328 4.61 -16.92 -20.86
CA LYS A 328 5.35 -18.18 -21.09
C LYS A 328 4.51 -19.45 -20.91
N ASP A 329 3.26 -19.33 -20.47
CA ASP A 329 2.46 -20.47 -20.01
C ASP A 329 1.85 -21.27 -21.15
N THR A 330 1.66 -20.68 -22.34
CA THR A 330 1.10 -21.37 -23.51
C THR A 330 1.54 -20.70 -24.80
N VAL A 331 2.00 -21.49 -25.77
CA VAL A 331 2.12 -21.03 -27.16
C VAL A 331 0.71 -20.94 -27.75
N ALA A 332 0.19 -19.73 -27.89
CA ALA A 332 -1.10 -19.50 -28.54
C ALA A 332 -0.95 -19.66 -30.05
N LEU A 333 -1.89 -20.40 -30.62
CA LEU A 333 -1.93 -20.72 -32.05
C LEU A 333 -2.82 -19.73 -32.79
N LEU A 334 -2.53 -19.58 -34.07
CA LEU A 334 -3.42 -18.91 -35.01
C LEU A 334 -4.39 -19.94 -35.58
N CYS A 335 -5.49 -19.46 -36.10
CA CYS A 335 -6.48 -20.27 -36.79
C CYS A 335 -6.88 -19.62 -38.09
N ASP A 336 -6.84 -20.43 -39.14
CA ASP A 336 -7.20 -20.05 -40.49
C ASP A 336 -8.72 -19.90 -40.62
N GLY A 337 -9.18 -18.72 -41.02
CA GLY A 337 -10.58 -18.40 -41.22
C GLY A 337 -11.25 -19.22 -42.33
N THR A 338 -10.50 -19.70 -43.31
CA THR A 338 -11.01 -20.49 -44.44
C THR A 338 -11.01 -21.98 -44.12
N THR A 339 -9.88 -22.52 -43.69
CA THR A 339 -9.72 -23.97 -43.45
C THR A 339 -10.15 -24.41 -42.05
N LYS A 340 -10.28 -23.46 -41.12
CA LYS A 340 -10.54 -23.67 -39.68
C LYS A 340 -9.46 -24.52 -38.99
N LYS A 341 -8.29 -24.67 -39.61
CA LYS A 341 -7.14 -25.38 -39.04
C LYS A 341 -6.27 -24.45 -38.20
N LYS A 342 -5.55 -25.04 -37.26
CA LYS A 342 -4.53 -24.36 -36.45
C LYS A 342 -3.29 -24.12 -37.30
N VAL A 343 -2.72 -22.92 -37.20
CA VAL A 343 -1.56 -22.45 -37.95
C VAL A 343 -0.50 -21.98 -36.95
N GLN A 344 0.75 -22.37 -37.18
CA GLN A 344 1.89 -21.90 -36.38
C GLN A 344 2.35 -20.55 -36.89
N ILE A 345 2.94 -19.73 -36.03
CA ILE A 345 3.48 -18.42 -36.44
C ILE A 345 4.61 -18.61 -37.47
N ASP A 346 5.39 -19.69 -37.36
CA ASP A 346 6.49 -19.99 -38.29
C ASP A 346 6.01 -20.25 -39.73
N ASP A 347 4.75 -20.64 -39.92
CA ASP A 347 4.15 -20.84 -41.25
C ASP A 347 3.96 -19.52 -42.02
N LEU A 348 4.10 -18.38 -41.34
CA LEU A 348 4.01 -17.02 -41.91
C LEU A 348 5.36 -16.47 -42.39
N LYS A 349 6.43 -17.25 -42.29
CA LYS A 349 7.77 -16.83 -42.70
C LYS A 349 7.82 -16.45 -44.18
N GLY A 350 8.26 -15.23 -44.44
CA GLY A 350 8.36 -14.66 -45.79
C GLY A 350 7.10 -13.94 -46.28
N LYS A 351 6.02 -13.89 -45.49
CA LYS A 351 4.84 -13.08 -45.77
C LYS A 351 4.89 -11.75 -45.00
N ASN A 352 4.34 -10.69 -45.58
CA ASN A 352 4.05 -9.44 -44.88
C ASN A 352 2.77 -9.58 -44.06
N ILE A 353 2.84 -9.27 -42.78
CA ILE A 353 1.73 -9.43 -41.83
C ILE A 353 1.02 -8.09 -41.62
N PHE A 354 -0.27 -8.09 -41.90
CA PHE A 354 -1.18 -6.99 -41.64
C PHE A 354 -1.96 -7.26 -40.35
N PHE A 355 -1.96 -6.31 -39.42
CA PHE A 355 -2.67 -6.45 -38.15
C PHE A 355 -4.03 -5.80 -38.25
N LEU A 356 -5.09 -6.61 -38.35
CA LEU A 356 -6.45 -6.12 -38.24
C LEU A 356 -6.80 -6.04 -36.75
N VAL A 357 -6.89 -4.83 -36.21
CA VAL A 357 -7.16 -4.60 -34.78
C VAL A 357 -8.55 -4.03 -34.62
N SER A 358 -9.38 -4.66 -33.80
CA SER A 358 -10.75 -4.20 -33.53
C SER A 358 -11.20 -4.61 -32.13
N ASP A 359 -12.30 -4.04 -31.66
CA ASP A 359 -13.10 -4.68 -30.61
C ASP A 359 -14.05 -5.73 -31.23
N LEU A 360 -15.12 -6.11 -30.52
CA LEU A 360 -16.13 -7.06 -31.03
C LEU A 360 -17.27 -6.38 -31.80
N ASP A 361 -17.26 -5.06 -31.93
CA ASP A 361 -18.35 -4.28 -32.53
C ASP A 361 -17.99 -3.82 -33.95
N ILE A 362 -17.51 -4.76 -34.77
CA ILE A 362 -17.14 -4.54 -36.18
C ILE A 362 -18.41 -4.43 -37.02
N GLN A 363 -18.50 -3.41 -37.88
CA GLN A 363 -19.60 -3.25 -38.83
C GLN A 363 -19.62 -4.38 -39.86
N LYS A 364 -20.81 -4.88 -40.19
CA LYS A 364 -20.97 -6.02 -41.10
C LYS A 364 -20.51 -5.67 -42.51
N GLU A 365 -20.87 -4.47 -42.97
CA GLU A 365 -20.54 -3.94 -44.28
C GLU A 365 -19.03 -3.76 -44.43
N GLU A 366 -18.37 -3.26 -43.38
CA GLU A 366 -16.90 -3.12 -43.35
C GLU A 366 -16.20 -4.47 -43.49
N LEU A 367 -16.69 -5.48 -42.76
CA LEU A 367 -16.15 -6.84 -42.80
C LEU A 367 -16.35 -7.50 -44.17
N GLU A 368 -17.53 -7.32 -44.78
CA GLU A 368 -17.85 -7.86 -46.11
C GLU A 368 -16.95 -7.26 -47.19
N ILE A 369 -16.74 -5.93 -47.19
CA ILE A 369 -15.83 -5.26 -48.12
C ILE A 369 -14.40 -5.81 -47.98
N LEU A 370 -13.92 -5.99 -46.75
CA LEU A 370 -12.57 -6.53 -46.51
C LEU A 370 -12.43 -7.98 -46.99
N CYS A 371 -13.45 -8.83 -46.75
CA CYS A 371 -13.46 -10.20 -47.25
C CYS A 371 -13.41 -10.24 -48.78
N ASP A 372 -14.21 -9.42 -49.46
CA ASP A 372 -14.24 -9.36 -50.92
C ASP A 372 -12.88 -8.94 -51.51
N ILE A 373 -12.22 -7.95 -50.89
CA ILE A 373 -10.88 -7.51 -51.32
C ILE A 373 -9.86 -8.63 -51.06
N TYR A 374 -9.92 -9.24 -49.87
CA TYR A 374 -8.99 -10.29 -49.47
C TYR A 374 -9.07 -11.49 -50.41
N GLU A 375 -10.26 -11.94 -50.78
CA GLU A 375 -10.43 -13.09 -51.69
C GLU A 375 -9.94 -12.82 -53.11
N LYS A 376 -10.13 -11.59 -53.60
CA LYS A 376 -9.68 -11.21 -54.95
C LYS A 376 -8.16 -11.24 -55.06
N GLU A 377 -7.46 -10.89 -53.99
CA GLU A 377 -6.00 -10.77 -53.99
C GLU A 377 -5.28 -12.00 -53.40
N ASN A 378 -5.93 -12.72 -52.48
CA ASN A 378 -5.35 -13.84 -51.76
C ASN A 378 -5.36 -15.11 -52.63
N THR A 379 -4.39 -15.18 -53.53
CA THR A 379 -4.01 -16.36 -54.31
C THR A 379 -2.96 -17.19 -53.58
N ALA A 380 -2.68 -18.42 -54.02
CA ALA A 380 -1.69 -19.31 -53.38
C ALA A 380 -0.28 -18.68 -53.27
N ASP A 381 0.04 -17.69 -54.11
CA ASP A 381 1.33 -16.98 -54.15
C ASP A 381 1.30 -15.60 -53.46
N SER A 382 0.35 -15.36 -52.57
CA SER A 382 0.22 -14.05 -51.92
C SER A 382 1.39 -13.73 -51.00
N SER A 383 1.99 -12.56 -51.20
CA SER A 383 3.12 -12.06 -50.40
C SER A 383 2.72 -11.51 -49.03
N TYR A 384 1.44 -11.61 -48.64
CA TYR A 384 0.93 -11.10 -47.39
C TYR A 384 -0.09 -12.01 -46.71
N GLU A 385 -0.34 -11.75 -45.44
CA GLU A 385 -1.37 -12.38 -44.61
C GLU A 385 -1.97 -11.35 -43.64
N ILE A 386 -3.25 -11.51 -43.29
CA ILE A 386 -3.92 -10.67 -42.28
C ILE A 386 -4.07 -11.49 -40.99
N VAL A 387 -3.74 -10.88 -39.86
CA VAL A 387 -3.96 -11.47 -38.53
C VAL A 387 -4.89 -10.56 -37.73
N TRP A 388 -6.02 -11.12 -37.29
CA TRP A 388 -6.99 -10.43 -36.47
C TRP A 388 -6.62 -10.44 -34.98
N PHE A 389 -6.58 -9.24 -34.40
CA PHE A 389 -6.31 -8.96 -32.99
C PHE A 389 -7.55 -8.35 -32.31
N PRO A 390 -8.32 -9.14 -31.53
CA PRO A 390 -9.45 -8.64 -30.76
C PRO A 390 -8.96 -7.89 -29.49
N ILE A 391 -9.04 -6.57 -29.49
CA ILE A 391 -8.62 -5.71 -28.37
C ILE A 391 -9.84 -5.23 -27.58
N ILE A 392 -10.13 -5.91 -26.48
CA ILE A 392 -11.13 -5.50 -25.49
C ILE A 392 -10.43 -4.78 -24.32
N ASP A 393 -11.10 -3.78 -23.74
CA ASP A 393 -10.57 -3.10 -22.54
C ASP A 393 -10.46 -4.05 -21.34
N VAL A 394 -9.38 -3.94 -20.57
CA VAL A 394 -9.11 -4.78 -19.38
C VAL A 394 -10.21 -4.67 -18.31
N SER A 395 -10.98 -3.58 -18.30
CA SER A 395 -12.15 -3.42 -17.42
C SER A 395 -13.36 -4.29 -17.80
N ILE A 396 -13.35 -4.90 -18.99
CA ILE A 396 -14.44 -5.71 -19.51
C ILE A 396 -14.05 -7.18 -19.41
N THR A 397 -14.90 -7.97 -18.75
CA THR A 397 -14.68 -9.41 -18.60
C THR A 397 -15.12 -10.17 -19.85
N TRP A 398 -14.32 -11.16 -20.25
CA TRP A 398 -14.72 -12.17 -21.23
C TRP A 398 -15.73 -13.12 -20.60
N ASP A 399 -17.02 -12.85 -20.80
CA ASP A 399 -18.11 -13.75 -20.44
C ASP A 399 -18.51 -14.67 -21.60
N ALA A 400 -19.40 -15.63 -21.33
CA ALA A 400 -19.87 -16.58 -22.34
C ALA A 400 -20.52 -15.91 -23.56
N ALA A 401 -21.18 -14.76 -23.36
CA ALA A 401 -21.79 -13.99 -24.43
C ALA A 401 -20.74 -13.40 -25.39
N ARG A 402 -19.68 -12.78 -24.84
CA ARG A 402 -18.60 -12.21 -25.65
C ARG A 402 -17.76 -13.27 -26.35
N LEU A 403 -17.50 -14.40 -25.69
CA LEU A 403 -16.83 -15.53 -26.33
C LEU A 403 -17.65 -16.07 -27.51
N LYS A 404 -18.98 -16.12 -27.39
CA LYS A 404 -19.87 -16.48 -28.49
C LYS A 404 -19.85 -15.45 -29.62
N GLN A 405 -19.87 -14.15 -29.30
CA GLN A 405 -19.77 -13.08 -30.28
C GLN A 405 -18.42 -13.12 -31.03
N TYR A 406 -17.33 -13.37 -30.31
CA TYR A 406 -16.00 -13.57 -30.88
C TYR A 406 -15.98 -14.69 -31.92
N GLU A 407 -16.50 -15.87 -31.57
CA GLU A 407 -16.56 -17.00 -32.50
C GLU A 407 -17.46 -16.70 -33.71
N GLN A 408 -18.58 -15.99 -33.52
CA GLN A 408 -19.45 -15.59 -34.63
C GLN A 408 -18.77 -14.66 -35.64
N LEU A 409 -17.94 -13.72 -35.16
CA LEU A 409 -17.13 -12.86 -36.03
C LEU A 409 -16.04 -13.67 -36.75
N ARG A 410 -15.32 -14.50 -36.00
CA ARG A 410 -14.27 -15.38 -36.51
C ARG A 410 -14.77 -16.34 -37.59
N LEU A 411 -16.02 -16.78 -37.52
CA LEU A 411 -16.63 -17.62 -38.55
C LEU A 411 -16.80 -16.91 -39.90
N LYS A 412 -17.01 -15.58 -39.88
CA LYS A 412 -17.21 -14.76 -41.09
C LYS A 412 -15.90 -14.29 -41.72
N MET A 413 -14.80 -14.30 -40.95
CA MET A 413 -13.47 -13.90 -41.40
C MET A 413 -12.77 -15.02 -42.18
N LYS A 414 -12.00 -14.63 -43.20
CA LYS A 414 -11.24 -15.57 -44.06
C LYS A 414 -9.73 -15.60 -43.79
N TRP A 415 -9.23 -14.59 -43.10
CA TRP A 415 -7.83 -14.44 -42.68
C TRP A 415 -7.52 -15.16 -41.36
N LEU A 416 -6.30 -15.02 -40.84
CA LEU A 416 -5.90 -15.64 -39.58
C LEU A 416 -6.48 -14.92 -38.36
N SER A 417 -6.81 -15.69 -37.34
CA SER A 417 -7.36 -15.21 -36.06
C SER A 417 -6.65 -15.88 -34.89
N ILE A 418 -6.59 -15.20 -33.74
CA ILE A 418 -6.02 -15.78 -32.52
C ILE A 418 -6.96 -16.88 -32.00
N GLU A 419 -6.46 -18.07 -31.68
CA GLU A 419 -7.34 -19.17 -31.24
C GLU A 419 -8.08 -18.82 -29.94
N ASN A 420 -7.35 -18.32 -28.95
CA ASN A 420 -7.90 -17.97 -27.64
C ASN A 420 -7.69 -16.48 -27.36
N PRO A 421 -8.74 -15.65 -27.35
CA PRO A 421 -8.58 -14.21 -27.11
C PRO A 421 -8.09 -13.87 -25.69
N LEU A 422 -8.16 -14.80 -24.74
CA LEU A 422 -7.62 -14.65 -23.37
C LEU A 422 -6.08 -14.75 -23.31
N SER A 423 -5.43 -15.14 -24.41
CA SER A 423 -3.96 -15.10 -24.51
C SER A 423 -3.44 -13.67 -24.52
N ILE A 424 -4.22 -12.72 -25.06
CA ILE A 424 -3.85 -11.31 -25.15
C ILE A 424 -3.88 -10.68 -23.75
N LYS A 425 -2.70 -10.34 -23.23
CA LYS A 425 -2.54 -9.80 -21.87
C LYS A 425 -2.69 -8.28 -21.81
N ALA A 426 -2.91 -7.77 -20.61
CA ALA A 426 -3.06 -6.33 -20.35
C ALA A 426 -1.93 -5.46 -20.92
N PRO A 427 -0.63 -5.84 -20.82
CA PRO A 427 0.46 -5.07 -21.45
C PRO A 427 0.30 -4.93 -22.96
N VAL A 428 -0.17 -5.98 -23.64
CA VAL A 428 -0.39 -5.99 -25.10
C VAL A 428 -1.56 -5.08 -25.47
N ILE A 429 -2.67 -5.17 -24.74
CA ILE A 429 -3.83 -4.28 -24.92
C ILE A 429 -3.42 -2.81 -24.76
N ARG A 430 -2.59 -2.51 -23.76
CA ARG A 430 -2.05 -1.16 -23.52
C ARG A 430 -1.16 -0.72 -24.67
N TYR A 431 -0.25 -1.57 -25.12
CA TYR A 431 0.66 -1.28 -26.23
C TYR A 431 -0.10 -0.92 -27.49
N VAL A 432 -1.09 -1.73 -27.89
CA VAL A 432 -1.89 -1.48 -29.10
C VAL A 432 -2.70 -0.17 -28.98
N LYS A 433 -3.22 0.15 -27.80
CA LYS A 433 -3.92 1.44 -27.57
C LYS A 433 -2.98 2.64 -27.63
N GLU A 434 -1.83 2.56 -26.98
CA GLU A 434 -0.91 3.72 -26.85
C GLU A 434 -0.02 3.89 -28.09
N LYS A 435 0.60 2.81 -28.57
CA LYS A 435 1.61 2.84 -29.64
C LYS A 435 1.01 2.63 -31.02
N TRP A 436 -0.09 1.88 -31.17
CA TRP A 436 -0.80 1.76 -32.45
C TRP A 436 -2.03 2.66 -32.55
N HIS A 437 -2.27 3.49 -31.52
CA HIS A 437 -3.35 4.48 -31.48
C HIS A 437 -4.76 3.90 -31.66
N PHE A 438 -4.98 2.66 -31.21
CA PHE A 438 -6.30 2.05 -31.25
C PHE A 438 -7.28 2.71 -30.25
N ALA A 439 -8.35 3.30 -30.79
CA ALA A 439 -9.41 3.97 -30.03
C ALA A 439 -10.80 3.42 -30.40
N LYS A 440 -10.98 2.10 -30.27
CA LYS A 440 -12.20 1.29 -30.54
C LYS A 440 -12.53 1.03 -32.00
N LYS A 441 -12.39 2.02 -32.88
CA LYS A 441 -12.63 1.81 -34.31
C LYS A 441 -11.63 0.80 -34.88
N THR A 442 -12.09 -0.12 -35.72
CA THR A 442 -11.24 -1.06 -36.44
C THR A 442 -10.12 -0.29 -37.15
N ILE A 443 -8.89 -0.77 -37.00
CA ILE A 443 -7.73 -0.27 -37.72
C ILE A 443 -7.01 -1.43 -38.41
N LEU A 444 -6.38 -1.13 -39.54
CA LEU A 444 -5.47 -2.06 -40.21
C LEU A 444 -4.05 -1.51 -40.07
N THR A 445 -3.29 -2.01 -39.10
CA THR A 445 -1.92 -1.57 -38.86
C THR A 445 -0.95 -2.37 -39.73
N VAL A 446 -0.07 -1.65 -40.42
CA VAL A 446 0.91 -2.22 -41.35
C VAL A 446 2.31 -2.00 -40.79
N LEU A 447 3.08 -3.08 -40.71
CA LEU A 447 4.50 -3.02 -40.36
C LEU A 447 5.36 -3.17 -41.64
N ASP A 448 6.59 -2.65 -41.62
CA ASP A 448 7.60 -3.01 -42.62
C ASP A 448 8.26 -4.35 -42.28
N THR A 449 9.12 -4.86 -43.16
CA THR A 449 9.84 -6.14 -42.94
C THR A 449 10.73 -6.14 -41.69
N LYS A 450 11.05 -4.95 -41.15
CA LYS A 450 11.84 -4.76 -39.91
C LYS A 450 10.95 -4.58 -38.68
N GLY A 451 9.63 -4.68 -38.82
CA GLY A 451 8.68 -4.56 -37.72
C GLY A 451 8.32 -3.12 -37.32
N LYS A 452 8.74 -2.10 -38.07
CA LYS A 452 8.34 -0.71 -37.81
C LYS A 452 6.97 -0.42 -38.39
N VAL A 453 6.16 0.34 -37.67
CA VAL A 453 4.85 0.79 -38.16
C VAL A 453 5.04 1.73 -39.35
N VAL A 454 4.57 1.30 -40.52
CA VAL A 454 4.54 2.10 -41.76
C VAL A 454 3.26 2.93 -41.81
N GLU A 455 2.15 2.31 -41.44
CA GLU A 455 0.83 2.94 -41.43
C GLU A 455 0.04 2.44 -40.22
N HIS A 456 -0.46 3.37 -39.41
CA HIS A 456 -1.20 3.03 -38.19
C HIS A 456 -2.61 2.54 -38.54
N ASN A 457 -3.20 3.10 -39.60
CA ASN A 457 -4.49 2.68 -40.10
C ASN A 457 -4.60 2.77 -41.64
N ALA A 458 -4.32 1.66 -42.30
CA ALA A 458 -4.42 1.50 -43.75
C ALA A 458 -5.85 1.19 -44.23
N LEU A 459 -6.81 1.00 -43.32
CA LEU A 459 -8.14 0.45 -43.63
C LEU A 459 -8.86 1.23 -44.74
N HIS A 460 -8.97 2.55 -44.59
CA HIS A 460 -9.62 3.41 -45.58
C HIS A 460 -8.88 3.40 -46.93
N LYS A 461 -7.55 3.37 -46.93
CA LYS A 461 -6.74 3.35 -48.16
C LYS A 461 -6.97 2.06 -48.93
N VAL A 462 -7.01 0.92 -48.24
CA VAL A 462 -7.31 -0.39 -48.85
C VAL A 462 -8.74 -0.42 -49.40
N GLN A 463 -9.72 0.08 -48.64
CA GLN A 463 -11.12 0.11 -49.08
C GLN A 463 -11.33 0.95 -50.35
N VAL A 464 -10.67 2.11 -50.44
CA VAL A 464 -10.78 2.98 -51.62
C VAL A 464 -10.07 2.38 -52.83
N ALA A 465 -8.87 1.81 -52.63
CA ALA A 465 -8.10 1.24 -53.73
C ALA A 465 -8.57 -0.15 -54.17
N GLY A 466 -9.23 -0.89 -53.28
CA GLY A 466 -9.64 -2.27 -53.50
C GLY A 466 -8.50 -3.28 -53.51
N VAL A 467 -7.34 -2.96 -52.92
CA VAL A 467 -6.12 -3.80 -52.91
C VAL A 467 -5.28 -3.59 -51.63
N PHE A 468 -4.72 -4.66 -51.07
CA PHE A 468 -3.77 -4.69 -49.96
C PHE A 468 -2.31 -4.54 -50.41
N ARG A 469 -1.98 -4.95 -51.64
CA ARG A 469 -0.61 -4.91 -52.18
C ARG A 469 0.03 -3.52 -52.22
N LEU A 470 -0.74 -2.45 -52.06
CA LEU A 470 -0.24 -1.07 -51.92
C LEU A 470 0.81 -0.89 -50.82
N PHE A 471 0.81 -1.79 -49.84
CA PHE A 471 1.71 -1.75 -48.69
C PHE A 471 2.70 -2.92 -48.66
N SER A 472 2.73 -3.75 -49.72
CA SER A 472 3.77 -4.77 -49.91
C SER A 472 4.98 -4.10 -50.60
N PRO A 473 6.21 -4.34 -50.13
CA PRO A 473 7.43 -3.76 -50.70
C PRO A 473 7.75 -4.25 -52.11
#